data_AF-A0A352JDB5-F1
#
_entry.id   AF-A0A352JDB5-F1
#
_cell.length_a   1.000
_cell.length_b   1.000
_cell.length_c   1.000
_cell.angle_alpha   90.00
_cell.angle_beta   90.00
_cell.angle_gamma   90.00
#
_symmetry.space_group_name_H-M   'P 1'
#
loop_
_entity.id
_entity.type
_entity.pdbx_description
1 polymer ?
#
loop_
_entity_poly.entity_id
_entity_poly.type
_entity_poly.pdbx_seq_one_letter_code
_entity_poly.pdbx_strand_id
1 'polypeptide(L)'
;MDIQLESQGNIEFKISLVADEELLYRSIPQVKFNDYIHKINEEFKVSSQAFSDRGQKPSVNRATLDDHDPTKVQVNSKDAVVSLATSDVRKIDKVKKKSQNGADLIIYKIDVIHRPTERNFAHAQIEPSPEYETKNIFRKLTESLAFLANQRIKDYGWEIEPCTVIYKIN
;
A
#
# COMPACT_ATOMS: atom_id res chain seq x y z
N MET A 1 -33.51 37.87 -15.37
CA MET A 1 -32.46 37.02 -15.99
C MET A 1 -31.83 36.29 -14.82
N ASP A 2 -32.48 35.20 -14.42
CA ASP A 2 -32.15 34.49 -13.19
C ASP A 2 -31.03 33.50 -13.49
N ILE A 3 -29.88 33.75 -12.86
CA ILE A 3 -28.74 32.83 -12.88
C ILE A 3 -29.06 31.76 -11.85
N GLN A 4 -29.51 30.60 -12.31
CA GLN A 4 -29.57 29.40 -11.48
C GLN A 4 -28.15 28.96 -11.15
N LEU A 5 -27.77 29.14 -9.88
CA LEU A 5 -26.58 28.51 -9.30
C LEU A 5 -26.85 27.01 -9.18
N GLU A 6 -26.23 26.22 -10.05
CA GLU A 6 -26.20 24.76 -9.94
C GLU A 6 -25.44 24.38 -8.65
N SER A 7 -26.16 23.77 -7.70
CA SER A 7 -25.56 23.19 -6.50
C SER A 7 -24.76 21.96 -6.89
N GLN A 8 -23.43 22.05 -6.79
CA GLN A 8 -22.55 20.89 -6.90
C GLN A 8 -22.90 19.90 -5.78
N GLY A 9 -23.37 18.71 -6.15
CA GLY A 9 -23.74 17.66 -5.21
C GLY A 9 -22.52 17.21 -4.39
N ASN A 10 -22.63 17.26 -3.07
CA ASN A 10 -21.64 16.68 -2.16
C ASN A 10 -21.59 15.17 -2.38
N ILE A 11 -20.47 14.64 -2.87
CA ILE A 11 -20.23 13.20 -2.91
C ILE A 11 -19.83 12.77 -1.49
N GLU A 12 -20.69 12.01 -0.81
CA GLU A 12 -20.39 11.45 0.50
C GLU A 12 -19.57 10.15 0.33
N PHE A 13 -18.29 10.20 0.70
CA PHE A 13 -17.41 9.03 0.68
C PHE A 13 -17.60 8.18 1.94
N LYS A 14 -18.11 6.95 1.76
CA LYS A 14 -18.25 5.99 2.86
C LYS A 14 -16.91 5.36 3.21
N ILE A 15 -16.40 5.66 4.40
CA ILE A 15 -15.25 5.00 4.99
C ILE A 15 -15.69 3.66 5.58
N SER A 16 -14.97 2.57 5.28
CA SER A 16 -15.30 1.24 5.79
C SER A 16 -14.08 0.35 5.93
N LEU A 17 -14.18 -0.73 6.71
CA LEU A 17 -13.18 -1.79 6.68
C LEU A 17 -13.23 -2.53 5.33
N VAL A 18 -12.06 -2.97 4.88
CA VAL A 18 -11.92 -3.86 3.72
C VAL A 18 -12.08 -5.32 4.15
N ALA A 19 -12.72 -6.18 3.34
CA ALA A 19 -12.91 -7.60 3.67
C ALA A 19 -11.57 -8.36 3.72
N ASP A 20 -11.49 -9.44 4.50
CA ASP A 20 -10.25 -10.22 4.69
C ASP A 20 -9.77 -10.91 3.41
N GLU A 21 -10.72 -11.30 2.56
CA GLU A 21 -10.52 -11.98 1.29
C GLU A 21 -10.12 -11.04 0.16
N GLU A 22 -10.26 -9.72 0.35
CA GLU A 22 -9.95 -8.72 -0.66
C GLU A 22 -8.45 -8.66 -0.95
N LEU A 23 -8.13 -8.59 -2.23
CA LEU A 23 -6.80 -8.32 -2.73
C LEU A 23 -6.53 -6.82 -2.83
N LEU A 24 -5.34 -6.40 -2.42
CA LEU A 24 -4.92 -5.01 -2.43
C LEU A 24 -3.80 -4.83 -3.44
N TYR A 25 -3.94 -3.87 -4.35
CA TYR A 25 -2.89 -3.51 -5.30
C TYR A 25 -2.05 -2.33 -4.81
N ARG A 26 -0.74 -2.45 -4.99
CA ARG A 26 0.23 -1.38 -4.76
C ARG A 26 1.05 -1.17 -6.02
N SER A 27 0.90 0.01 -6.62
CA SER A 27 1.77 0.48 -7.70
C SER A 27 3.13 0.92 -7.15
N ILE A 28 4.21 0.48 -7.79
CA ILE A 28 5.59 0.77 -7.43
C ILE A 28 6.22 1.59 -8.57
N PRO A 29 6.47 2.89 -8.34
CA PRO A 29 6.96 3.78 -9.38
C PRO A 29 8.33 3.37 -9.94
N GLN A 30 8.47 3.40 -11.27
CA GLN A 30 9.77 3.07 -11.91
C GLN A 30 10.85 4.14 -11.65
N VAL A 31 10.47 5.39 -11.40
CA VAL A 31 11.40 6.54 -11.30
C VAL A 31 12.47 6.39 -10.21
N LYS A 32 12.22 5.55 -9.20
CA LYS A 32 13.19 5.20 -8.15
C LYS A 32 13.33 3.70 -8.05
N PHE A 33 13.43 3.04 -9.21
CA PHE A 33 13.43 1.59 -9.32
C PHE A 33 14.36 0.94 -8.30
N ASN A 34 15.62 1.37 -8.22
CA ASN A 34 16.61 0.77 -7.32
C ASN A 34 16.33 0.99 -5.82
N ASP A 35 15.54 2.01 -5.45
CA ASP A 35 15.14 2.25 -4.07
C ASP A 35 13.97 1.34 -3.66
N TYR A 36 13.10 1.01 -4.61
CA TYR A 36 11.82 0.34 -4.36
C TYR A 36 11.82 -1.13 -4.77
N ILE A 37 12.66 -1.50 -5.72
CA ILE A 37 12.81 -2.84 -6.28
C ILE A 37 14.30 -3.13 -6.42
N HIS A 38 14.76 -4.20 -5.79
CA HIS A 38 16.13 -4.67 -5.87
C HIS A 38 16.21 -5.91 -6.75
N LYS A 39 17.22 -5.99 -7.60
CA LYS A 39 17.55 -7.22 -8.32
C LYS A 39 18.58 -8.01 -7.51
N ILE A 40 18.20 -9.19 -7.00
CA ILE A 40 19.07 -10.06 -6.19
C ILE A 40 19.06 -11.44 -6.85
N ASN A 41 20.22 -11.96 -7.26
CA ASN A 41 20.34 -13.25 -7.96
C ASN A 41 19.36 -13.37 -9.14
N GLU A 42 19.28 -12.32 -9.94
CA GLU A 42 18.38 -12.20 -11.10
C GLU A 42 16.88 -12.03 -10.80
N GLU A 43 16.45 -12.20 -9.54
CA GLU A 43 15.08 -11.99 -9.09
C GLU A 43 14.84 -10.54 -8.64
N PHE A 44 13.69 -9.97 -9.02
CA PHE A 44 13.24 -8.69 -8.49
C PHE A 44 12.54 -8.87 -7.14
N LYS A 45 12.95 -8.06 -6.16
CA LYS A 45 12.36 -8.02 -4.81
C LYS A 45 11.91 -6.62 -4.46
N VAL A 46 10.74 -6.52 -3.86
CA VAL A 46 10.17 -5.28 -3.34
C VAL A 46 10.91 -4.86 -2.07
N SER A 47 11.34 -3.61 -2.03
CA SER A 47 11.92 -2.94 -0.85
C SER A 47 10.82 -2.43 0.08
N SER A 48 11.12 -2.34 1.38
CA SER A 48 10.24 -1.67 2.35
C SER A 48 9.96 -0.21 1.98
N GLN A 49 10.87 0.44 1.26
CA GLN A 49 10.71 1.81 0.81
C GLN A 49 9.53 1.98 -0.19
N ALA A 50 9.13 0.92 -0.89
CA ALA A 50 7.94 0.94 -1.78
C ALA A 50 6.62 1.17 -1.02
N PHE A 51 6.62 0.88 0.29
CA PHE A 51 5.49 1.09 1.21
C PHE A 51 5.68 2.32 2.11
N SER A 52 6.77 3.08 1.95
CA SER A 52 6.95 4.31 2.70
C SER A 52 5.89 5.34 2.30
N ASP A 53 5.25 5.93 3.30
CA ASP A 53 4.25 6.98 3.14
C ASP A 53 4.51 8.10 4.16
N ARG A 54 4.31 9.36 3.75
CA ARG A 54 4.57 10.53 4.61
C ARG A 54 3.59 10.59 5.77
N GLY A 55 2.34 10.20 5.54
CA GLY A 55 1.30 10.08 6.56
C GLY A 55 1.40 8.80 7.40
N GLN A 56 2.38 7.94 7.10
CA GLN A 56 2.56 6.62 7.72
C GLN A 56 1.34 5.70 7.52
N LYS A 57 0.60 5.91 6.43
CA LYS A 57 -0.60 5.15 6.06
C LYS A 57 -0.48 4.70 4.61
N PRO A 58 0.27 3.62 4.34
CA PRO A 58 0.58 3.19 2.97
C PRO A 58 -0.68 3.05 2.13
N SER A 59 -0.70 3.75 0.99
CA SER A 59 -1.82 3.75 0.04
C SER A 59 -1.80 2.51 -0.84
N VAL A 60 -2.96 1.87 -0.93
CA VAL A 60 -3.25 0.71 -1.79
C VAL A 60 -4.61 0.91 -2.47
N ASN A 61 -4.87 0.11 -3.49
CA ASN A 61 -6.17 0.05 -4.16
C ASN A 61 -6.84 -1.30 -3.88
N ARG A 62 -8.16 -1.30 -3.73
CA ARG A 62 -8.95 -2.54 -3.61
C ARG A 62 -9.13 -3.15 -5.00
N ALA A 63 -8.62 -4.37 -5.20
CA ALA A 63 -8.69 -5.04 -6.50
C ALA A 63 -10.13 -5.20 -7.00
N THR A 64 -11.08 -5.55 -6.11
CA THR A 64 -12.50 -5.70 -6.47
C THR A 64 -13.10 -4.43 -7.05
N LEU A 65 -12.68 -3.24 -6.59
CA LEU A 65 -13.17 -1.96 -7.11
C LEU A 65 -12.48 -1.53 -8.42
N ASP A 66 -11.34 -2.13 -8.72
CA ASP A 66 -10.63 -1.98 -9.99
C ASP A 66 -10.95 -3.14 -10.97
N ASP A 67 -12.02 -3.92 -10.74
CA ASP A 67 -12.39 -5.11 -11.54
C ASP A 67 -11.29 -6.17 -11.63
N HIS A 68 -10.41 -6.24 -10.63
CA HIS A 68 -9.20 -7.07 -10.62
C HIS A 68 -8.25 -6.79 -11.79
N ASP A 69 -8.28 -5.56 -12.32
CA ASP A 69 -7.37 -5.10 -13.35
C ASP A 69 -6.23 -4.27 -12.73
N PRO A 70 -5.01 -4.83 -12.59
CA PRO A 70 -3.89 -4.12 -11.99
C PRO A 70 -3.40 -2.94 -12.84
N THR A 71 -3.78 -2.84 -14.12
CA THR A 71 -3.37 -1.70 -14.96
C THR A 71 -4.04 -0.41 -14.52
N LYS A 72 -5.20 -0.47 -13.87
CA LYS A 72 -5.91 0.70 -13.34
C LYS A 72 -5.20 1.39 -12.18
N VAL A 73 -4.27 0.70 -11.52
CA VAL A 73 -3.49 1.27 -10.42
C VAL A 73 -2.14 1.82 -10.86
N GLN A 74 -1.73 1.55 -12.11
CA GLN A 74 -0.51 2.11 -12.66
C GLN A 74 -0.69 3.61 -12.88
N VAL A 75 0.20 4.41 -12.31
CA VAL A 75 0.25 5.85 -12.59
C VAL A 75 0.99 6.08 -13.91
N ASN A 76 2.02 5.28 -14.17
CA ASN A 76 2.76 5.25 -15.42
C ASN A 76 2.80 3.82 -15.97
N SER A 77 2.85 3.67 -17.29
CA SER A 77 2.88 2.36 -17.97
C SER A 77 4.09 1.48 -17.65
N LYS A 78 5.11 2.03 -16.98
CA LYS A 78 6.32 1.32 -16.56
C LYS A 78 6.36 0.99 -15.07
N ASP A 79 5.36 1.42 -14.31
CA ASP A 79 5.27 1.12 -12.89
C ASP A 79 4.98 -0.36 -12.71
N ALA A 80 5.65 -1.00 -11.74
CA ALA A 80 5.34 -2.37 -11.39
C ALA A 80 4.09 -2.40 -10.49
N VAL A 81 3.36 -3.51 -10.46
CA VAL A 81 2.24 -3.68 -9.55
C VAL A 81 2.41 -4.98 -8.77
N VAL A 82 2.25 -4.86 -7.46
CA VAL A 82 2.24 -6.00 -6.53
C VAL A 82 0.92 -6.06 -5.82
N SER A 83 0.60 -7.23 -5.30
CA SER A 83 -0.59 -7.43 -4.50
C SER A 83 -0.30 -7.84 -3.07
N LEU A 84 -1.28 -7.65 -2.19
CA LEU A 84 -1.29 -8.07 -0.79
C LEU A 84 -2.68 -8.60 -0.43
N ALA A 85 -2.76 -9.71 0.29
CA ALA A 85 -4.03 -10.15 0.86
C ALA A 85 -4.36 -9.33 2.11
N THR A 86 -5.59 -8.82 2.23
CA THR A 86 -6.01 -8.01 3.39
C THR A 86 -5.86 -8.79 4.71
N SER A 87 -6.24 -10.07 4.70
CA SER A 87 -6.07 -10.96 5.86
C SER A 87 -4.62 -11.10 6.32
N ASP A 88 -3.64 -11.12 5.42
CA ASP A 88 -2.23 -11.23 5.79
C ASP A 88 -1.68 -9.91 6.34
N VAL A 89 -2.15 -8.76 5.82
CA VAL A 89 -1.83 -7.44 6.38
C VAL A 89 -2.33 -7.34 7.83
N ARG A 90 -3.53 -7.83 8.13
CA ARG A 90 -4.09 -7.84 9.50
C ARG A 90 -3.36 -8.77 10.46
N LYS A 91 -2.74 -9.84 9.96
CA LYS A 91 -1.92 -10.75 10.76
C LYS A 91 -0.54 -10.19 11.10
N ILE A 92 -0.16 -9.01 10.62
CA ILE A 92 1.11 -8.38 10.97
C ILE A 92 1.12 -8.06 12.47
N ASP A 93 1.87 -8.87 13.22
CA ASP A 93 2.00 -8.75 14.67
C ASP A 93 3.38 -8.21 15.10
N LYS A 94 4.28 -7.96 14.14
CA LYS A 94 5.66 -7.49 14.39
C LYS A 94 5.74 -6.01 14.80
N VAL A 95 4.66 -5.27 14.64
CA VAL A 95 4.59 -3.84 14.94
C VAL A 95 4.30 -3.67 16.43
N LYS A 96 5.36 -3.76 17.22
CA LYS A 96 5.34 -3.70 18.69
C LYS A 96 6.40 -2.74 19.22
N LYS A 97 6.08 -2.02 20.30
CA LYS A 97 7.02 -1.18 21.06
C LYS A 97 7.09 -1.66 22.51
N LYS A 98 8.30 -1.84 23.03
CA LYS A 98 8.52 -2.02 24.48
C LYS A 98 8.43 -0.66 25.16
N SER A 99 7.71 -0.56 26.27
CA SER A 99 7.68 0.65 27.10
C SER A 99 9.05 0.90 27.72
N GLN A 100 9.32 2.15 28.10
CA GLN A 100 10.59 2.56 28.71
C GLN A 100 10.92 1.78 29.99
N ASN A 101 9.90 1.26 30.67
CA ASN A 101 10.04 0.50 31.91
C ASN A 101 10.19 -1.01 31.66
N GLY A 102 10.22 -1.44 30.38
CA GLY A 102 10.32 -2.84 29.98
C GLY A 102 9.08 -3.71 30.26
N ALA A 103 8.09 -3.17 30.98
CA ALA A 103 6.93 -3.91 31.47
C ALA A 103 5.76 -3.99 30.47
N ASP A 104 5.54 -2.94 29.67
CA ASP A 104 4.35 -2.87 28.81
C ASP A 104 4.73 -2.99 27.33
N LEU A 105 3.97 -3.80 26.59
CA LEU A 105 4.10 -3.97 25.16
C LEU A 105 2.94 -3.24 24.47
N ILE A 106 3.23 -2.11 23.81
CA ILE A 106 2.24 -1.48 22.93
C ILE A 106 2.21 -2.30 21.65
N ILE A 107 1.07 -2.93 21.39
CA ILE A 107 0.78 -3.69 20.18
C ILE A 107 -0.03 -2.79 19.25
N TYR A 108 0.47 -2.58 18.04
CA TYR A 108 -0.26 -1.85 17.01
C TYR A 108 -1.06 -2.84 16.17
N LYS A 109 -2.39 -2.75 16.25
CA LYS A 109 -3.27 -3.50 15.35
C LYS A 109 -3.23 -2.84 13.98
N ILE A 110 -2.97 -3.62 12.94
CA ILE A 110 -2.95 -3.12 11.56
C ILE A 110 -4.26 -3.51 10.88
N ASP A 111 -4.92 -2.53 10.27
CA ASP A 111 -6.15 -2.74 9.51
C ASP A 111 -6.06 -2.05 8.15
N VAL A 112 -6.95 -2.44 7.23
CA VAL A 112 -7.08 -1.83 5.92
C VAL A 112 -8.42 -1.12 5.82
N ILE A 113 -8.36 0.18 5.61
CA ILE A 113 -9.50 1.09 5.64
C ILE A 113 -9.75 1.61 4.22
N HIS A 114 -10.96 1.41 3.72
CA HIS A 114 -11.42 2.02 2.49
C HIS A 114 -11.53 3.55 2.68
N ARG A 115 -10.77 4.29 1.88
CA ARG A 115 -10.62 5.75 1.97
C ARG A 115 -10.75 6.33 0.56
N PRO A 116 -11.91 6.17 -0.10
CA PRO A 116 -12.06 6.60 -1.49
C PRO A 116 -11.82 8.11 -1.60
N THR A 117 -11.29 8.51 -2.75
CA THR A 117 -11.07 9.91 -3.10
C THR A 117 -11.77 10.21 -4.41
N GLU A 118 -12.02 11.48 -4.71
CA GLU A 118 -12.63 11.91 -5.98
C GLU A 118 -11.89 11.40 -7.22
N ARG A 119 -10.58 11.16 -7.11
CA ARG A 119 -9.73 10.70 -8.21
C ARG A 119 -9.48 9.20 -8.22
N ASN A 120 -9.81 8.51 -7.13
CA ASN A 120 -9.53 7.09 -6.96
C ASN A 120 -10.54 6.50 -5.97
N PHE A 121 -11.62 5.95 -6.52
CA PHE A 121 -12.67 5.29 -5.74
C PHE A 121 -12.19 3.97 -5.12
N ALA A 122 -11.18 3.30 -5.69
CA ALA A 122 -10.63 2.06 -5.13
C ALA A 122 -9.65 2.30 -3.97
N HIS A 123 -9.27 3.55 -3.69
CA HIS A 123 -8.27 3.88 -2.68
C HIS A 123 -8.60 3.35 -1.29
N ALA A 124 -7.59 2.79 -0.66
CA ALA A 124 -7.57 2.33 0.72
C ALA A 124 -6.22 2.63 1.37
N GLN A 125 -6.21 2.64 2.70
CA GLN A 125 -5.02 2.87 3.50
C GLN A 125 -4.80 1.72 4.47
N ILE A 126 -3.54 1.34 4.64
CA ILE A 126 -3.11 0.45 5.71
C ILE A 126 -2.85 1.34 6.94
N GLU A 127 -3.67 1.20 7.97
CA GLU A 127 -3.68 2.09 9.14
C GLU A 127 -3.40 1.32 10.43
N PRO A 128 -2.66 1.91 11.37
CA PRO A 128 -2.50 1.35 12.70
C PRO A 128 -3.61 1.81 13.66
N SER A 129 -3.84 1.00 14.69
CA SER A 129 -4.55 1.39 15.90
C SER A 129 -3.77 0.87 17.12
N PRO A 130 -3.23 1.75 17.99
CA PRO A 130 -3.26 3.22 17.93
C PRO A 130 -2.37 3.82 16.80
N GLU A 131 -2.39 5.14 16.60
CA GLU A 131 -1.48 5.83 15.67
C GLU A 131 -0.01 5.65 16.07
N TYR A 132 0.88 5.61 15.08
CA TYR A 132 2.31 5.41 15.34
C TYR A 132 2.93 6.58 16.08
N GLU A 133 3.63 6.28 17.18
CA GLU A 133 4.34 7.29 17.94
C GLU A 133 5.66 7.71 17.28
N THR A 134 6.29 6.82 16.51
CA THR A 134 7.61 7.07 15.90
C THR A 134 7.74 6.41 14.54
N LYS A 135 8.54 7.02 13.67
CA LYS A 135 8.89 6.47 12.34
C LYS A 135 9.54 5.08 12.39
N ASN A 136 10.23 4.76 13.49
CA ASN A 136 10.85 3.44 13.67
C ASN A 136 9.82 2.32 13.79
N ILE A 137 8.64 2.61 14.34
CA ILE A 137 7.54 1.64 14.44
C ILE A 137 6.91 1.46 13.06
N PHE A 138 6.65 2.56 12.37
CA PHE A 138 6.17 2.52 10.98
C PHE A 138 7.12 1.75 10.05
N ARG A 139 8.44 1.89 10.23
CA ARG A 139 9.43 1.11 9.49
C ARG A 139 9.23 -0.41 9.63
N LYS A 140 8.81 -0.90 10.81
CA LYS A 140 8.49 -2.33 11.00
C LYS A 140 7.27 -2.76 10.18
N LEU A 141 6.28 -1.88 10.02
CA LEU A 141 5.15 -2.13 9.12
C LEU A 141 5.66 -2.25 7.68
N THR A 142 6.42 -1.28 7.18
CA THR A 142 6.86 -1.29 5.78
C THR A 142 7.79 -2.46 5.46
N GLU A 143 8.65 -2.87 6.39
CA GLU A 143 9.44 -4.12 6.30
C GLU A 143 8.53 -5.36 6.23
N SER A 144 7.47 -5.42 7.04
CA SER A 144 6.51 -6.53 7.03
C SER A 144 5.69 -6.57 5.73
N LEU A 145 5.27 -5.41 5.21
CA LEU A 145 4.54 -5.31 3.95
C LEU A 145 5.40 -5.75 2.75
N ALA A 146 6.66 -5.31 2.70
CA ALA A 146 7.59 -5.78 1.68
C ALA A 146 7.85 -7.29 1.78
N PHE A 147 7.96 -7.83 3.00
CA PHE A 147 8.05 -9.27 3.18
C PHE A 147 6.82 -10.00 2.61
N LEU A 148 5.59 -9.56 2.95
CA LEU A 148 4.35 -10.15 2.43
C LEU A 148 4.24 -10.04 0.90
N ALA A 149 4.57 -8.88 0.33
CA ALA A 149 4.56 -8.69 -1.11
C ALA A 149 5.53 -9.64 -1.81
N ASN A 150 6.75 -9.80 -1.30
CA ASN A 150 7.73 -10.72 -1.86
C ASN A 150 7.30 -12.19 -1.74
N GLN A 151 6.66 -12.57 -0.63
CA GLN A 151 6.08 -13.91 -0.49
C GLN A 151 4.99 -14.14 -1.53
N ARG A 152 4.11 -13.15 -1.73
CA ARG A 152 3.04 -13.26 -2.72
C ARG A 152 3.58 -13.31 -4.16
N ILE A 153 4.61 -12.54 -4.48
CA ILE A 153 5.32 -12.61 -5.77
C ILE A 153 5.91 -14.01 -5.99
N LYS A 154 6.49 -14.62 -4.95
CA LYS A 154 7.05 -15.96 -5.04
C LYS A 154 5.97 -17.01 -5.34
N ASP A 155 4.80 -16.87 -4.72
CA ASP A 155 3.72 -17.86 -4.82
C ASP A 155 2.84 -17.69 -6.06
N TYR A 156 2.64 -16.44 -6.53
CA TYR A 156 1.67 -16.10 -7.58
C TYR A 156 2.24 -15.24 -8.73
N GLY A 157 3.47 -14.77 -8.63
CA GLY A 157 4.06 -13.82 -9.58
C GLY A 157 3.72 -12.36 -9.29
N TRP A 158 4.23 -11.47 -10.14
CA TRP A 158 3.86 -10.06 -10.12
C TRP A 158 2.49 -9.87 -10.78
N GLU A 159 1.71 -8.89 -10.32
CA GLU A 159 0.50 -8.48 -11.04
C GLU A 159 0.89 -7.75 -12.34
N ILE A 160 1.91 -6.90 -12.24
CA ILE A 160 2.61 -6.32 -13.39
C ILE A 160 4.10 -6.29 -13.06
N GLU A 161 4.89 -6.98 -13.88
CA GLU A 161 6.33 -7.10 -13.66
C GLU A 161 7.07 -5.77 -13.82
N PRO A 162 8.20 -5.59 -13.12
CA PRO A 162 8.98 -4.38 -13.22
C PRO A 162 9.65 -4.25 -14.60
N CYS A 163 9.49 -3.10 -15.26
CA CYS A 163 10.13 -2.85 -16.54
C CYS A 163 11.67 -2.80 -16.41
N THR A 164 12.36 -3.71 -17.10
CA THR A 164 13.82 -3.92 -17.02
C THR A 164 14.66 -2.88 -17.76
N VAL A 165 14.03 -1.93 -18.47
CA VAL A 165 14.73 -0.87 -19.20
C VAL A 165 15.21 0.21 -18.21
N ILE A 166 16.41 0.00 -17.67
CA ILE A 166 17.10 1.00 -16.84
C ILE A 166 17.65 2.07 -17.77
N TYR A 167 17.03 3.24 -17.80
CA TYR A 167 17.67 4.40 -18.40
C TYR A 167 18.79 4.84 -17.46
N LYS A 168 20.04 4.80 -17.96
CA LYS A 168 21.13 5.53 -17.34
C LYS A 168 20.74 7.00 -17.38
N ILE A 169 20.37 7.56 -16.24
CA ILE A 169 20.33 9.01 -16.08
C ILE A 169 21.79 9.41 -16.01
N ASN A 170 22.28 10.04 -17.08
CA ASN A 170 23.61 10.67 -17.14
C ASN A 170 23.68 11.86 -16.19
#